data_AF-A0A672VDB5-F1
#
_entry.id   AF-A0A672VDB5-F1
#
_cell.length_a   1.000
_cell.length_b   1.000
_cell.length_c   1.000
_cell.angle_alpha   90.00
_cell.angle_beta   90.00
_cell.angle_gamma   90.00
#
_symmetry.space_group_name_H-M   'P 1'
#
loop_
_entity.id
_entity.type
_entity.pdbx_description
1 polymer ?
#
loop_
_entity_poly.entity_id
_entity_poly.type
_entity_poly.pdbx_seq_one_letter_code
_entity_poly.pdbx_strand_id
1 'polypeptide(L)'
;MSGRCEFYFKCGAHPTSDNETSVSLNLITTNSRCITCITCTDIRSPVLVFQCVHRHVICLDCFHLYCVTMLNDRQFIHDPELGYSLPCVAGCPDSLIKELHHFRILGEEQYNRYQRYGAEECVLQMGGVLCPTPGCGAGLLPEPGVRKIVCEPGNGIGCGFVFCRECKEEYHEGECSSLLTYFQCTSQEIMWVWTE
;
A
#
# COMPACT_ATOMS: atom_id res chain seq x y z
N MET A 1 12.71 15.09 40.73
CA MET A 1 12.80 13.90 39.85
C MET A 1 11.48 13.79 39.10
N SER A 2 11.45 14.06 37.80
CA SER A 2 10.25 13.84 36.99
C SER A 2 10.21 12.35 36.62
N GLY A 3 9.35 11.57 37.29
CA GLY A 3 9.14 10.17 36.93
C GLY A 3 8.44 10.07 35.58
N ARG A 4 8.90 9.14 34.72
CA ARG A 4 8.25 8.81 33.46
C ARG A 4 7.27 7.67 33.71
N CYS A 5 6.03 7.82 33.27
CA CYS A 5 5.04 6.75 33.25
C CYS A 5 4.92 6.20 31.83
N GLU A 6 4.71 4.89 31.72
CA GLU A 6 4.45 4.18 30.46
C GLU A 6 3.07 3.54 30.51
N PHE A 7 2.30 3.67 29.42
CA PHE A 7 0.93 3.17 29.32
C PHE A 7 0.86 2.07 28.27
N TYR A 8 0.12 1.00 28.58
CA TYR A 8 -0.12 -0.13 27.68
C TYR A 8 -1.58 -0.57 27.75
N PHE A 9 -2.03 -1.33 26.75
CA PHE A 9 -3.39 -1.88 26.68
C PHE A 9 -3.33 -3.41 26.66
N LYS A 10 -4.39 -4.05 27.14
CA LYS A 10 -4.61 -5.50 27.07
C LYS A 10 -5.99 -5.79 26.48
N CYS A 11 -6.17 -6.97 25.90
CA CYS A 11 -7.47 -7.41 25.42
C CYS A 11 -8.44 -7.61 26.60
N GLY A 12 -9.64 -7.03 26.50
CA GLY A 12 -10.69 -7.18 27.52
C GLY A 12 -11.61 -8.40 27.31
N ALA A 13 -11.42 -9.15 26.23
CA ALA A 13 -12.33 -10.24 25.84
C ALA A 13 -11.93 -11.62 26.39
N HIS A 14 -10.70 -11.77 26.90
CA HIS A 14 -10.19 -13.01 27.48
C HIS A 14 -9.21 -12.72 28.62
N PRO A 15 -8.94 -13.67 29.53
CA PRO A 15 -7.85 -13.54 30.49
C PRO A 15 -6.52 -13.31 29.77
N THR A 16 -5.69 -12.40 30.30
CA THR A 16 -4.39 -12.02 29.73
C THR A 16 -3.30 -12.10 30.79
N SER A 17 -2.11 -12.57 30.40
CA SER A 17 -0.92 -12.55 31.27
C SER A 17 -0.28 -11.16 31.34
N ASP A 18 0.76 -10.98 32.17
CA ASP A 18 1.47 -9.69 32.30
C ASP A 18 2.32 -9.33 31.08
N ASN A 19 2.73 -10.31 30.28
CA ASN A 19 3.53 -10.09 29.09
C ASN A 19 2.68 -9.82 27.83
N GLU A 20 1.35 -9.92 27.94
CA GLU A 20 0.44 -9.66 26.83
C GLU A 20 0.11 -8.19 26.74
N THR A 21 0.40 -7.60 25.57
CA THR A 21 0.02 -6.24 25.22
C THR A 21 -0.77 -6.23 23.92
N SER A 22 -1.68 -5.28 23.79
CA SER A 22 -2.50 -5.06 22.60
C SER A 22 -2.30 -3.64 22.08
N VAL A 23 -2.35 -3.48 20.76
CA VAL A 23 -2.27 -2.16 20.13
C VAL A 23 -3.57 -1.39 20.35
N SER A 24 -3.45 -0.11 20.67
CA SER A 24 -4.59 0.77 20.82
C SER A 24 -5.07 1.26 19.45
N LEU A 25 -6.31 0.91 19.09
CA LEU A 25 -6.96 1.41 17.87
C LEU A 25 -7.62 2.76 18.16
N ASN A 26 -6.79 3.80 18.31
CA ASN A 26 -7.17 5.12 18.79
C ASN A 26 -8.16 5.89 17.89
N LEU A 27 -8.39 5.46 16.65
CA LEU A 27 -9.38 6.06 15.76
C LEU A 27 -10.76 5.42 15.88
N ILE A 28 -10.85 4.22 16.47
CA ILE A 28 -12.10 3.49 16.66
C ILE A 28 -12.71 3.90 17.99
N THR A 29 -13.95 4.36 17.96
CA THR A 29 -14.70 4.80 19.15
C THR A 29 -16.14 4.31 19.10
N THR A 30 -16.75 4.16 20.27
CA THR A 30 -18.20 3.97 20.38
C THR A 30 -18.93 5.20 19.83
N ASN A 31 -20.01 4.98 19.06
CA ASN A 31 -20.79 6.06 18.45
C ASN A 31 -21.92 6.56 19.36
N SER A 32 -21.57 7.10 20.53
CA SER A 32 -22.53 7.57 21.53
C SER A 32 -23.36 8.78 21.09
N ARG A 33 -22.92 9.48 20.03
CA ARG A 33 -23.59 10.66 19.47
C ARG A 33 -24.47 10.32 18.26
N CYS A 34 -24.61 9.04 17.91
CA CYS A 34 -25.43 8.58 16.80
C CYS A 34 -25.09 9.28 15.46
N ILE A 35 -23.80 9.53 15.21
CA ILE A 35 -23.33 10.15 13.97
C ILE A 35 -23.47 9.15 12.82
N THR A 36 -24.01 9.59 11.69
CA THR A 36 -24.18 8.75 10.50
C THR A 36 -22.84 8.49 9.81
N CYS A 37 -22.72 7.32 9.19
CA CYS A 37 -21.58 7.00 8.33
C CYS A 37 -21.57 7.92 7.11
N ILE A 38 -20.41 8.49 6.77
CA ILE A 38 -20.24 9.34 5.58
C ILE A 38 -20.58 8.63 4.26
N THR A 39 -20.44 7.30 4.21
CA THR A 39 -20.63 6.52 2.98
C THR A 39 -22.06 5.98 2.86
N CYS A 40 -22.53 5.21 3.86
CA CYS A 40 -23.84 4.56 3.77
C CYS A 40 -24.97 5.31 4.49
N THR A 41 -24.67 6.40 5.20
CA THR A 41 -25.63 7.19 5.98
C THR A 41 -26.30 6.48 7.15
N ASP A 42 -26.00 5.19 7.38
CA ASP A 42 -26.47 4.44 8.56
C ASP A 42 -25.81 4.92 9.85
N ILE A 43 -26.53 4.77 10.96
CA ILE A 43 -25.98 4.91 12.32
C ILE A 43 -25.51 3.52 12.80
N ARG A 44 -24.20 3.35 12.99
CA ARG A 44 -23.56 2.12 13.45
C ARG A 44 -22.67 2.39 14.66
N SER A 45 -22.33 1.36 15.42
CA SER A 45 -21.34 1.45 16.49
C SER A 45 -20.58 0.12 16.63
N PRO A 46 -19.25 0.12 16.79
CA PRO A 46 -18.36 1.29 16.81
C PRO A 46 -18.17 1.93 15.42
N VAL A 47 -17.50 3.08 15.39
CA VAL A 47 -17.16 3.84 14.18
C VAL A 47 -15.68 4.25 14.20
N LEU A 48 -15.11 4.46 13.02
CA LEU A 48 -13.79 5.07 12.87
C LEU A 48 -13.95 6.57 12.61
N VAL A 49 -13.14 7.39 13.29
CA VAL A 49 -13.11 8.85 13.13
C VAL A 49 -11.74 9.24 12.54
N PHE A 50 -11.75 9.76 11.31
CA PHE A 50 -10.53 10.23 10.66
C PHE A 50 -9.93 11.45 11.38
N GLN A 51 -8.61 11.61 11.27
CA GLN A 51 -7.87 12.73 11.87
C GLN A 51 -7.84 13.99 10.98
N CYS A 52 -8.78 14.13 10.04
CA CYS A 52 -8.94 15.35 9.24
C CYS A 52 -9.63 16.48 10.04
N VAL A 53 -9.56 17.71 9.53
CA VAL A 53 -10.18 18.90 10.17
C VAL A 53 -11.68 18.72 10.43
N HIS A 54 -12.40 18.09 9.50
CA HIS A 54 -13.84 17.83 9.63
C HIS A 54 -14.19 16.62 10.50
N ARG A 55 -13.18 15.85 10.94
CA ARG A 55 -13.35 14.62 11.74
C ARG A 55 -14.40 13.68 11.16
N HIS A 56 -14.29 13.40 9.86
CA HIS A 56 -15.23 12.53 9.15
C HIS A 56 -15.35 11.17 9.83
N VAL A 57 -16.58 10.65 9.89
CA VAL A 57 -16.93 9.41 10.59
C VAL A 57 -17.37 8.36 9.57
N ILE A 58 -16.85 7.15 9.71
CA ILE A 58 -17.18 6.00 8.85
C ILE A 58 -17.48 4.78 9.72
N CYS A 59 -18.51 3.99 9.37
CA CYS A 59 -18.75 2.71 10.05
C CYS A 59 -17.68 1.68 9.67
N LEU A 60 -17.51 0.65 10.50
CA LEU A 60 -16.46 -0.35 10.28
C LEU A 60 -16.65 -1.17 8.99
N ASP A 61 -17.88 -1.47 8.59
CA ASP A 61 -18.17 -2.20 7.36
C ASP A 61 -17.75 -1.39 6.12
N CYS A 62 -18.12 -0.10 6.07
CA CYS A 62 -17.70 0.80 4.99
C CYS A 62 -16.18 1.06 5.02
N PHE A 63 -15.57 1.11 6.21
CA PHE A 63 -14.12 1.27 6.32
C PHE A 63 -13.38 0.03 5.80
N HIS A 64 -13.85 -1.17 6.12
CA HIS A 64 -13.32 -2.41 5.55
C HIS A 64 -13.42 -2.40 4.02
N LEU A 65 -14.60 -2.09 3.47
CA LEU A 65 -14.80 -2.03 2.02
C LEU A 65 -13.90 -0.99 1.36
N TYR A 66 -13.79 0.21 1.95
CA TYR A 66 -12.88 1.25 1.49
C TYR A 66 -11.44 0.74 1.41
N CYS A 67 -10.94 0.09 2.47
CA CYS A 67 -9.59 -0.46 2.48
C CYS A 67 -9.41 -1.56 1.41
N VAL A 68 -10.37 -2.47 1.24
CA VAL A 68 -10.30 -3.54 0.23
C VAL A 68 -10.30 -2.97 -1.19
N THR A 69 -11.18 -2.01 -1.49
CA THR A 69 -11.23 -1.35 -2.80
C THR A 69 -9.91 -0.66 -3.11
N MET A 70 -9.41 0.18 -2.20
CA MET A 70 -8.14 0.88 -2.42
C MET A 70 -6.94 -0.08 -2.52
N LEU A 71 -6.99 -1.21 -1.80
CA LEU A 71 -5.92 -2.22 -1.87
C LEU A 71 -5.92 -2.95 -3.22
N ASN A 72 -7.11 -3.30 -3.74
CA ASN A 72 -7.25 -3.93 -5.05
C ASN A 72 -6.81 -3.00 -6.18
N ASP A 73 -7.14 -1.71 -6.06
CA ASP A 73 -6.81 -0.70 -7.06
C ASP A 73 -5.38 -0.14 -6.92
N ARG A 74 -4.59 -0.64 -5.94
CA ARG A 74 -3.25 -0.14 -5.58
C ARG A 74 -3.22 1.38 -5.31
N GLN A 75 -4.25 1.91 -4.66
CA GLN A 75 -4.43 3.33 -4.36
C GLN A 75 -4.07 3.72 -2.91
N PHE A 76 -3.43 2.84 -2.16
CA PHE A 76 -2.78 3.22 -0.91
C PHE A 76 -1.61 4.15 -1.19
N ILE A 77 -1.39 5.10 -0.28
CA ILE A 77 -0.37 6.13 -0.39
C ILE A 77 0.84 5.69 0.43
N HIS A 78 2.01 5.65 -0.20
CA HIS A 78 3.27 5.49 0.50
C HIS A 78 3.74 6.83 1.06
N ASP A 79 3.85 6.92 2.39
CA ASP A 79 4.48 8.02 3.10
C ASP A 79 5.84 7.56 3.65
N PRO A 80 6.94 8.31 3.46
CA PRO A 80 8.28 7.91 3.90
C PRO A 80 8.44 7.69 5.41
N GLU A 81 7.65 8.37 6.24
CA GLU A 81 7.75 8.30 7.70
C GLU A 81 6.70 7.37 8.31
N LEU A 82 5.48 7.38 7.76
CA LEU A 82 4.35 6.59 8.26
C LEU A 82 4.26 5.20 7.63
N GLY A 83 4.72 5.04 6.39
CA GLY A 83 4.56 3.83 5.58
C GLY A 83 3.34 3.86 4.66
N TYR A 84 2.79 2.69 4.36
CA TYR A 84 1.71 2.52 3.38
C TYR A 84 0.34 2.71 4.04
N SER A 85 -0.41 3.77 3.70
CA SER A 85 -1.62 4.16 4.42
C SER A 85 -2.71 4.73 3.51
N LEU A 86 -3.87 5.05 4.10
CA LEU A 86 -5.00 5.68 3.43
C LEU A 86 -5.37 7.00 4.09
N PRO A 87 -5.78 8.00 3.28
CA PRO A 87 -6.34 9.23 3.79
C PRO A 87 -7.81 9.04 4.16
N CYS A 88 -8.42 10.11 4.67
CA CYS A 88 -9.86 10.23 4.79
C CYS A 88 -10.55 9.94 3.45
N VAL A 89 -11.63 9.14 3.49
CA VAL A 89 -12.43 8.76 2.32
C VAL A 89 -13.00 9.95 1.54
N ALA A 90 -13.12 11.13 2.19
CA ALA A 90 -13.53 12.37 1.54
C ALA A 90 -12.38 13.13 0.84
N GLY A 91 -11.16 12.57 0.80
CA GLY A 91 -10.01 13.19 0.16
C GLY A 91 -9.45 14.40 0.90
N CYS A 92 -9.63 14.49 2.23
CA CYS A 92 -9.11 15.61 3.00
C CYS A 92 -7.56 15.62 3.01
N PRO A 93 -6.91 16.80 2.94
CA PRO A 93 -5.46 16.89 3.12
C PRO A 93 -5.04 16.47 4.53
N ASP A 94 -3.78 16.06 4.68
CA ASP A 94 -3.12 15.71 5.94
C ASP A 94 -3.93 14.74 6.84
N SER A 95 -4.62 13.78 6.21
CA SER A 95 -5.58 12.90 6.87
C SER A 95 -5.19 11.42 6.86
N LEU A 96 -3.93 11.12 6.57
CA LEU A 96 -3.40 9.75 6.58
C LEU A 96 -3.57 9.11 7.97
N ILE A 97 -3.97 7.85 7.97
CA ILE A 97 -4.03 7.04 9.19
C ILE A 97 -2.60 6.74 9.64
N LYS A 98 -2.22 7.24 10.82
CA LYS A 98 -0.85 7.11 11.34
C LYS A 98 -0.56 5.77 12.00
N GLU A 99 -1.58 5.17 12.62
CA GLU A 99 -1.46 3.87 13.28
C GLU A 99 -1.89 2.76 12.30
N LEU A 100 -0.92 2.11 11.65
CA LEU A 100 -1.16 1.12 10.60
C LEU A 100 -1.90 -0.13 11.08
N HIS A 101 -1.88 -0.41 12.39
CA HIS A 101 -2.61 -1.56 12.94
C HIS A 101 -4.14 -1.47 12.74
N HIS A 102 -4.68 -0.29 12.40
CA HIS A 102 -6.09 -0.16 12.00
C HIS A 102 -6.42 -1.00 10.75
N PHE A 103 -5.45 -1.22 9.86
CA PHE A 103 -5.65 -2.03 8.66
C PHE A 103 -5.74 -3.53 8.95
N ARG A 104 -5.48 -3.99 10.19
CA ARG A 104 -5.82 -5.37 10.59
C ARG A 104 -7.31 -5.70 10.48
N ILE A 105 -8.18 -4.68 10.37
CA ILE A 105 -9.59 -4.86 10.07
C ILE A 105 -9.83 -5.62 8.76
N LEU A 106 -8.89 -5.54 7.81
CA LEU A 106 -8.92 -6.25 6.53
C LEU A 106 -8.99 -7.79 6.66
N GLY A 107 -8.65 -8.33 7.84
CA GLY A 107 -8.46 -9.77 8.03
C GLY A 107 -7.12 -10.25 7.47
N GLU A 108 -6.73 -11.47 7.83
CA GLU A 108 -5.38 -11.99 7.62
C GLU A 108 -4.96 -12.00 6.14
N GLU A 109 -5.80 -12.50 5.24
CA GLU A 109 -5.49 -12.62 3.82
C GLU A 109 -5.23 -11.24 3.17
N GLN A 110 -6.14 -10.30 3.36
CA GLN A 110 -6.03 -8.97 2.78
C GLN A 110 -4.95 -8.14 3.49
N TYR A 111 -4.73 -8.35 4.79
CA TYR A 111 -3.63 -7.70 5.52
C TYR A 111 -2.26 -8.19 5.03
N ASN A 112 -2.10 -9.48 4.73
CA ASN A 112 -0.88 -10.01 4.11
C ASN A 112 -0.63 -9.40 2.73
N ARG A 113 -1.69 -9.22 1.92
CA ARG A 113 -1.59 -8.49 0.63
C ARG A 113 -1.18 -7.04 0.84
N TYR A 114 -1.76 -6.35 1.82
CA TYR A 114 -1.40 -5.00 2.20
C TYR A 114 0.08 -4.87 2.59
N GLN A 115 0.59 -5.76 3.45
CA GLN A 115 2.00 -5.76 3.84
C GLN A 115 2.93 -5.98 2.63
N ARG A 116 2.57 -6.92 1.75
CA ARG A 116 3.34 -7.17 0.53
C ARG A 116 3.36 -5.96 -0.40
N TYR A 117 2.21 -5.36 -0.69
CA TYR A 117 2.17 -4.15 -1.53
C TYR A 117 2.90 -2.97 -0.89
N GLY A 118 2.80 -2.80 0.43
CA GLY A 118 3.58 -1.78 1.13
C GLY A 118 5.10 -1.99 1.01
N ALA A 119 5.57 -3.24 1.09
CA ALA A 119 6.97 -3.57 0.87
C ALA A 119 7.41 -3.35 -0.59
N GLU A 120 6.57 -3.75 -1.56
CA GLU A 120 6.79 -3.50 -2.99
C GLU A 120 6.96 -1.99 -3.27
N GLU A 121 6.02 -1.17 -2.79
CA GLU A 121 6.06 0.28 -2.98
C GLU A 121 7.26 0.92 -2.30
N CYS A 122 7.64 0.49 -1.10
CA CYS A 122 8.84 0.97 -0.42
C CYS A 122 10.11 0.72 -1.26
N VAL A 123 10.26 -0.49 -1.82
CA VAL A 123 11.37 -0.83 -2.72
C VAL A 123 11.39 0.07 -3.95
N LEU A 124 10.23 0.32 -4.56
CA LEU A 124 10.13 1.19 -5.74
C LEU A 124 10.48 2.65 -5.40
N GLN A 125 10.02 3.16 -4.26
CA GLN A 125 10.34 4.53 -3.80
C GLN A 125 11.83 4.72 -3.50
N MET A 126 12.51 3.65 -3.06
CA MET A 126 13.97 3.65 -2.88
C MET A 126 14.75 3.54 -4.20
N GLY A 127 14.08 3.55 -5.36
CA GLY A 127 14.70 3.38 -6.68
C GLY A 127 15.07 1.94 -7.01
N GLY A 128 14.49 0.97 -6.28
CA GLY A 128 14.62 -0.46 -6.53
C GLY A 128 13.76 -0.95 -7.70
N VAL A 129 13.74 -2.27 -7.85
CA VAL A 129 12.92 -2.97 -8.86
C VAL A 129 12.37 -4.27 -8.29
N LEU A 130 11.21 -4.70 -8.80
CA LEU A 130 10.62 -5.99 -8.47
C LEU A 130 11.00 -7.02 -9.53
N CYS A 131 11.23 -8.26 -9.10
CA CYS A 131 11.41 -9.38 -10.00
C CYS A 131 10.12 -9.65 -10.80
N PRO A 132 10.17 -9.69 -12.14
CA PRO A 132 8.99 -9.86 -12.99
C PRO A 132 8.51 -11.32 -13.07
N THR A 133 9.30 -12.29 -12.59
CA THR A 133 8.94 -13.70 -12.66
C THR A 133 7.66 -13.99 -11.88
N PRO A 134 6.63 -14.58 -12.53
CA PRO A 134 5.39 -14.96 -11.86
C PRO A 134 5.67 -15.85 -10.64
N GLY A 135 5.11 -15.48 -9.48
CA GLY A 135 5.31 -16.22 -8.22
C GLY A 135 6.59 -15.89 -7.47
N CYS A 136 7.51 -15.08 -8.01
CA CYS A 136 8.67 -14.57 -7.28
C CYS A 136 8.38 -13.19 -6.65
N GLY A 137 8.35 -12.12 -7.45
CA GLY A 137 8.07 -10.77 -6.97
C GLY A 137 9.08 -10.21 -5.96
N ALA A 138 10.27 -10.78 -5.85
CA ALA A 138 11.30 -10.31 -4.92
C ALA A 138 11.68 -8.84 -5.19
N GLY A 139 11.73 -8.03 -4.12
CA GLY A 139 12.18 -6.64 -4.18
C GLY A 139 13.70 -6.54 -4.13
N LEU A 140 14.30 -5.83 -5.10
CA LEU A 140 15.75 -5.71 -5.29
C LEU A 140 16.14 -4.24 -5.25
N LEU A 141 17.26 -3.94 -4.59
CA LEU A 141 17.86 -2.59 -4.51
C LEU A 141 19.25 -2.59 -5.19
N PRO A 142 19.30 -2.71 -6.53
CA PRO A 142 20.56 -2.65 -7.27
C PRO A 142 21.13 -1.23 -7.28
N GLU A 143 22.43 -1.10 -7.54
CA GLU A 143 23.07 0.20 -7.73
C GLU A 143 22.39 1.01 -8.86
N PRO A 144 22.30 2.34 -8.72
CA PRO A 144 21.75 3.20 -9.77
C PRO A 144 22.50 3.03 -11.09
N GLY A 145 21.77 2.99 -12.21
CA GLY A 145 22.34 2.87 -13.55
C GLY A 145 22.70 1.44 -13.98
N VAL A 146 22.66 0.45 -13.08
CA VAL A 146 22.84 -0.96 -13.46
C VAL A 146 21.60 -1.45 -14.21
N ARG A 147 21.79 -1.86 -15.47
CA ARG A 147 20.70 -2.35 -16.33
C ARG A 147 20.49 -3.86 -16.23
N LYS A 148 21.54 -4.62 -15.95
CA LYS A 148 21.48 -6.08 -15.74
C LYS A 148 21.11 -6.38 -14.29
N ILE A 149 19.90 -6.85 -14.04
CA ILE A 149 19.44 -7.19 -12.70
C ILE A 149 19.42 -8.71 -12.53
N VAL A 150 19.98 -9.20 -11.43
CA VAL A 150 19.95 -10.62 -11.07
C VAL A 150 19.06 -10.78 -9.85
N CYS A 151 18.01 -11.59 -9.96
CA CYS A 151 17.19 -12.00 -8.82
C CYS A 151 17.92 -13.13 -8.09
N GLU A 152 18.93 -12.79 -7.29
CA GLU A 152 19.82 -13.78 -6.69
C GLU A 152 19.08 -14.77 -5.78
N PRO A 153 19.30 -16.09 -5.94
CA PRO A 153 18.72 -17.11 -5.07
C PRO A 153 19.38 -17.16 -3.68
N GLY A 154 20.37 -16.30 -3.39
CA GLY A 154 21.00 -16.17 -2.08
C GLY A 154 19.94 -15.90 -1.00
N ASN A 155 20.03 -16.61 0.13
CA ASN A 155 19.04 -16.62 1.22
C ASN A 155 17.66 -17.20 0.87
N GLY A 156 17.49 -17.83 -0.31
CA GLY A 156 16.27 -18.57 -0.67
C GLY A 156 15.07 -17.71 -1.09
N ILE A 157 15.28 -16.43 -1.39
CA ILE A 157 14.20 -15.47 -1.71
C ILE A 157 14.10 -15.21 -3.22
N GLY A 158 15.21 -15.20 -3.96
CA GLY A 158 15.20 -14.97 -5.41
C GLY A 158 15.05 -16.24 -6.25
N CYS A 159 14.62 -16.07 -7.50
CA CYS A 159 14.38 -17.17 -8.44
C CYS A 159 15.55 -17.45 -9.41
N GLY A 160 16.63 -16.67 -9.36
CA GLY A 160 17.76 -16.75 -10.28
C GLY A 160 17.55 -16.06 -11.63
N PHE A 161 16.37 -15.48 -11.88
CA PHE A 161 16.08 -14.81 -13.16
C PHE A 161 16.94 -13.57 -13.35
N VAL A 162 17.47 -13.40 -14.57
CA VAL A 162 18.30 -12.26 -14.95
C VAL A 162 17.52 -11.42 -15.97
N PHE A 163 17.22 -10.17 -15.61
CA PHE A 163 16.31 -9.33 -16.38
C PHE A 163 16.84 -7.91 -16.58
N CYS A 164 16.29 -7.24 -17.58
CA CYS A 164 16.58 -5.84 -17.86
C CYS A 164 15.81 -4.92 -16.90
N ARG A 165 16.52 -3.97 -16.28
CA ARG A 165 15.93 -2.96 -15.38
C ARG A 165 14.79 -2.16 -16.04
N GLU A 166 14.88 -1.91 -17.34
CA GLU A 166 13.99 -1.00 -18.05
C GLU A 166 12.73 -1.72 -18.56
N CYS A 167 12.89 -2.69 -19.46
CA CYS A 167 11.73 -3.39 -20.05
C CYS A 167 11.17 -4.54 -19.19
N LYS A 168 11.88 -4.95 -18.13
CA LYS A 168 11.52 -6.09 -17.27
C LYS A 168 11.50 -7.46 -17.97
N GLU A 169 12.04 -7.55 -19.18
CA GLU A 169 12.23 -8.81 -19.92
C GLU A 169 13.58 -9.47 -19.59
N GLU A 170 13.83 -10.67 -20.13
CA GLU A 170 15.14 -11.33 -20.05
C GLU A 170 16.27 -10.37 -20.46
N TYR A 171 17.39 -10.42 -19.73
CA TYR A 171 18.49 -9.49 -19.98
C TYR A 171 19.04 -9.62 -21.40
N HIS A 172 19.30 -8.47 -22.01
CA HIS A 172 19.84 -8.38 -23.36
C HIS A 172 20.82 -7.21 -23.48
N GLU A 173 21.78 -7.35 -24.39
CA GLU A 173 22.66 -6.26 -24.82
C GLU A 173 21.92 -5.36 -25.84
N GLY A 174 22.28 -4.08 -25.93
CA GLY A 174 21.63 -3.12 -26.84
C GLY A 174 20.26 -2.60 -26.35
N GLU A 175 19.56 -1.80 -27.15
CA GLU A 175 18.33 -1.09 -26.75
C GLU A 175 17.10 -2.01 -26.54
N CYS A 176 16.16 -1.60 -25.68
CA CYS A 176 14.93 -2.35 -25.41
C CYS A 176 13.97 -2.33 -26.62
N SER A 177 13.57 -3.52 -27.07
CA SER A 177 12.67 -3.69 -28.23
C SER A 177 11.30 -3.02 -28.05
N SER A 178 10.83 -2.88 -26.81
CA SER A 178 9.57 -2.19 -26.48
C SER A 178 9.63 -0.67 -26.66
N LEU A 179 10.81 -0.07 -26.78
CA LEU A 179 10.95 1.35 -27.15
C LEU A 179 10.83 1.54 -28.68
N LEU A 180 11.15 0.51 -29.48
CA LEU A 180 11.08 0.60 -30.95
C LEU A 180 9.63 0.65 -31.46
N THR A 181 8.67 0.04 -30.76
CA THR A 181 7.25 0.11 -31.13
C THR A 181 6.61 1.48 -30.83
N TYR A 182 7.09 2.21 -29.82
CA TYR A 182 6.59 3.56 -29.53
C TYR A 182 7.08 4.59 -30.56
N PHE A 183 8.31 4.45 -31.06
CA PHE A 183 8.86 5.31 -32.13
C PHE A 183 8.32 4.95 -33.53
N GLN A 184 7.88 3.71 -33.75
CA GLN A 184 7.24 3.34 -35.01
C GLN A 184 5.82 3.91 -35.15
N CYS A 185 5.10 4.13 -34.04
CA CYS A 185 3.73 4.67 -34.07
C CYS A 185 3.68 6.19 -34.32
N THR A 186 4.76 6.94 -34.04
CA THR A 186 4.81 8.40 -34.30
C THR A 186 5.28 8.77 -35.71
N SER A 187 5.65 7.78 -36.54
CA SER A 187 6.16 8.00 -37.90
C SER A 187 5.26 7.44 -39.02
N GLN A 188 4.06 6.94 -38.70
CA GLN A 188 3.12 6.37 -39.69
C GLN A 188 1.73 7.04 -39.75
N GLU A 189 1.56 8.25 -39.19
CA GLU A 189 0.30 9.01 -39.32
C GLU A 189 0.47 10.36 -40.05
N ILE A 190 1.18 10.39 -41.19
CA ILE A 190 0.92 11.40 -42.22
C ILE A 190 1.12 10.77 -43.60
N MET A 191 0.21 9.89 -44.01
CA MET A 191 -0.18 9.80 -45.42
C MET A 191 -1.57 9.18 -45.51
N TRP A 192 -2.44 9.86 -46.26
CA TRP A 192 -3.75 9.42 -46.76
C TRP A 192 -4.97 9.59 -45.85
N VAL A 193 -5.48 10.83 -45.71
CA VAL A 193 -6.87 11.16 -46.12
C VAL A 193 -6.96 12.65 -46.49
N TRP A 194 -6.58 13.00 -47.73
CA TRP A 194 -7.09 14.17 -48.44
C TRP A 194 -7.27 13.75 -49.89
N THR A 195 -8.42 13.16 -50.21
CA THR A 195 -8.97 13.16 -51.56
C THR A 195 -10.47 12.84 -51.48
N GLU A 196 -11.24 13.83 -51.93
CA GLU A 196 -12.65 13.85 -52.34
C GLU A 196 -13.73 13.96 -51.26
#